data_AF-A0A3S5IVT7-F1
#
_entry.id   AF-A0A3S5IVT7-F1
#
_cell.length_a   1.000
_cell.length_b   1.000
_cell.length_c   1.000
_cell.angle_alpha   90.00
_cell.angle_beta   90.00
_cell.angle_gamma   90.00
#
_symmetry.space_group_name_H-M   'P 1'
#
loop_
_entity.id
_entity.type
_entity.pdbx_description
1 polymer ?
#
loop_
_entity_poly.entity_id
_entity_poly.type
_entity_poly.pdbx_seq_one_letter_code
_entity_poly.pdbx_strand_id
1 'polypeptide(L)' 'MTADIAIVLSILVISLVLFVTEKVRMDVTALLVLAALALTGVLDTSEAVSGFSNPAVITVWAMFIL' A
#
# COMPACT_ATOMS: atom_id res chain seq x y z
N MET A 1 -15.31 -2.32 12.55
CA MET A 1 -15.96 -2.61 11.24
C MET A 1 -16.23 -1.33 10.43
N THR A 2 -17.07 -0.39 10.86
CA THR A 2 -17.33 0.84 10.05
C THR A 2 -16.19 1.87 10.11
N ALA A 3 -15.56 2.03 11.28
CA ALA A 3 -14.44 2.95 11.44
C ALA A 3 -13.19 2.50 10.66
N ASP A 4 -12.86 1.20 10.72
CA ASP A 4 -11.73 0.62 9.98
C ASP A 4 -11.92 0.78 8.47
N ILE A 5 -13.14 0.54 7.96
CA ILE A 5 -13.47 0.75 6.54
C ILE A 5 -13.27 2.22 6.16
N ALA A 6 -13.71 3.17 6.99
CA ALA A 6 -13.53 4.59 6.71
C ALA A 6 -12.04 4.99 6.67
N ILE A 7 -11.22 4.42 7.56
CA ILE A 7 -9.76 4.62 7.57
C ILE A 7 -9.14 4.08 6.29
N VAL A 8 -9.42 2.83 5.92
CA VAL A 8 -8.87 2.21 4.70
C VAL A 8 -9.29 2.99 3.45
N LEU A 9 -10.56 3.41 3.34
CA LEU A 9 -11.04 4.22 2.23
C LEU A 9 -10.32 5.58 2.18
N SER A 10 -10.10 6.23 3.33
CA SER A 10 -9.37 7.49 3.36
C SER A 10 -7.93 7.34 2.89
N ILE A 11 -7.23 6.27 3.31
CA ILE A 11 -5.87 5.94 2.87
C ILE A 11 -5.86 5.67 1.37
N LEU A 12 -6.84 4.92 0.86
CA LEU A 12 -6.97 4.64 -0.57
C LEU A 12 -7.16 5.92 -1.39
N VAL A 13 -8.06 6.82 -0.98
CA VAL A 13 -8.27 8.11 -1.67
C VAL A 13 -6.99 8.96 -1.63
N ILE A 14 -6.32 9.05 -0.49
CA ILE A 14 -5.06 9.79 -0.36
C ILE A 14 -3.98 9.20 -1.26
N SER A 15 -3.85 7.87 -1.30
CA SER A 15 -2.90 7.18 -2.17
C SER A 15 -3.16 7.43 -3.65
N LEU A 16 -4.44 7.46 -4.04
CA LEU A 16 -4.85 7.75 -5.41
C LEU A 16 -4.47 9.18 -5.80
N VAL A 17 -4.72 10.15 -4.92
CA VAL A 17 -4.33 11.55 -5.15
C VAL A 17 -2.81 11.69 -5.26
N LEU A 18 -2.05 11.03 -4.38
CA LEU A 18 -0.58 11.01 -4.45
C LEU A 18 -0.06 10.38 -5.76
N PHE A 19 -0.70 9.30 -6.21
CA PHE A 19 -0.38 8.65 -7.48
C PHE A 19 -0.66 9.57 -8.67
N VAL A 20 -1.87 10.13 -8.75
CA VAL A 20 -2.30 10.96 -9.89
C VAL A 20 -1.55 12.27 -9.96
N THR A 21 -1.20 12.85 -8.81
CA THR A 21 -0.45 14.11 -8.78
C THR A 21 1.03 13.93 -9.09
N GLU A 22 1.55 12.69 -9.03
CA GLU A 22 2.96 12.31 -9.25
C GLU A 22 3.98 13.19 -8.48
N LYS A 23 3.54 13.94 -7.47
CA LYS A 23 4.39 14.83 -6.67
C LYS A 23 5.37 14.04 -5.81
N VAL A 24 5.02 12.80 -5.50
CA VAL A 24 5.80 11.87 -4.71
C VAL A 24 6.09 10.66 -5.59
N ARG A 25 7.35 10.20 -5.57
CA ARG A 25 7.75 8.98 -6.30
C ARG A 25 6.84 7.83 -5.94
N MET A 26 6.45 7.05 -6.94
CA MET A 26 5.55 5.91 -6.80
C MET A 26 5.97 4.96 -5.67
N ASP A 27 7.27 4.65 -5.60
CA ASP A 27 7.85 3.79 -4.56
C ASP A 27 7.65 4.36 -3.14
N VAL A 28 7.79 5.68 -2.98
CA VAL A 28 7.62 6.38 -1.70
C VAL A 28 6.15 6.41 -1.29
N THR A 29 5.25 6.61 -2.25
CA THR A 29 3.80 6.53 -2.01
C THR A 29 3.40 5.13 -1.52
N ALA A 30 3.93 4.07 -2.13
CA ALA A 30 3.68 2.69 -1.68
C ALA A 30 4.16 2.45 -0.25
N LEU A 31 5.37 2.90 0.10
CA LEU A 31 5.90 2.82 1.47
C LEU A 31 5.07 3.63 2.47
N LEU A 32 4.59 4.81 2.08
CA LEU A 32 3.70 5.64 2.91
C LEU A 32 2.37 4.97 3.19
N VAL A 33 1.76 4.32 2.19
CA VAL A 33 0.51 3.56 2.38
C VAL A 33 0.72 2.42 3.37
N LEU A 34 1.82 1.67 3.23
CA LEU A 34 2.14 0.57 4.14
C LEU A 34 2.35 1.08 5.57
N ALA A 35 3.12 2.16 5.74
CA ALA A 35 3.32 2.81 7.03
C ALA A 35 2.00 3.31 7.64
N ALA A 36 1.12 3.93 6.83
CA ALA A 36 -0.17 4.41 7.30
C ALA A 36 -1.09 3.26 7.78
N LEU A 37 -1.11 2.14 7.06
CA LEU A 37 -1.88 0.96 7.45
C LEU A 37 -1.35 0.31 8.74
N ALA A 38 -0.04 0.21 8.89
CA ALA A 38 0.58 -0.31 10.11
C ALA A 38 0.38 0.64 11.32
N LEU A 39 0.53 1.96 11.12
CA LEU A 39 0.37 2.96 12.20
C LEU A 39 -1.07 3.11 12.66
N THR A 40 -2.05 2.94 11.77
CA THR A 40 -3.47 2.99 12.13
C THR A 40 -3.94 1.73 12.86
N GLY A 41 -3.10 0.68 12.94
CA GLY A 41 -3.41 -0.58 13.61
C GLY A 41 -4.52 -1.37 12.93
N VAL A 42 -4.88 -0.99 11.69
CA VAL A 42 -5.90 -1.69 10.90
C VAL A 42 -5.38 -3.02 10.38
N LEU A 43 -4.06 -3.09 10.12
CA LEU A 43 -3.36 -4.31 9.77
C LEU A 43 -2.20 -4.52 10.75
N ASP A 44 -1.98 -5.77 11.12
CA ASP A 44 -0.78 -6.12 11.87
C ASP A 44 0.46 -6.01 10.95
N THR A 45 1.64 -5.87 11.54
CA THR A 45 2.87 -5.62 10.76
C THR A 45 3.11 -6.74 9.74
N SER A 46 2.83 -7.99 10.12
CA SER A 46 2.93 -9.17 9.24
C SER A 46 1.95 -9.14 8.06
N GLU A 47 0.73 -8.63 8.28
CA GLU A 47 -0.29 -8.50 7.24
C GLU A 47 0.04 -7.36 6.28
N ALA A 48 0.59 -6.24 6.79
CA ALA A 48 1.00 -5.11 5.95
C ALA A 48 2.10 -5.49 4.94
N VAL A 49 3.08 -6.32 5.34
CA VAL A 49 4.11 -6.84 4.41
C VAL A 49 3.65 -8.01 3.55
N SER A 50 2.51 -8.65 3.85
CA SER A 50 1.99 -9.78 3.06
C SER A 50 1.71 -9.40 1.60
N GLY A 51 1.46 -8.12 1.31
CA GLY A 51 1.29 -7.60 -0.05
C GLY A 51 2.51 -7.77 -0.96
N PHE A 52 3.73 -7.79 -0.39
CA PHE A 52 4.95 -8.08 -1.15
C PHE A 52 5.12 -9.56 -1.48
N SER A 53 4.51 -10.44 -0.68
CA SER A 53 4.47 -11.88 -0.92
C SER A 53 3.37 -12.29 -1.91
N ASN A 54 2.68 -11.32 -2.52
CA ASN A 54 1.61 -11.60 -3.48
C ASN A 54 2.21 -12.27 -4.73
N PRO A 55 1.75 -13.49 -5.11
CA PRO A 55 2.25 -14.20 -6.28
C PRO A 55 2.24 -13.37 -7.57
N ALA A 56 1.26 -12.47 -7.74
CA ALA A 56 1.20 -11.58 -8.89
C ALA A 56 2.34 -10.55 -8.87
N VAL A 57 2.63 -9.95 -7.72
CA VAL A 57 3.75 -8.99 -7.55
C VAL A 57 5.08 -9.68 -7.82
N ILE A 58 5.28 -10.88 -7.27
CA ILE A 58 6.48 -11.69 -7.49
C ILE A 58 6.63 -12.07 -8.97
N THR A 59 5.54 -12.43 -9.64
CA THR A 59 5.56 -12.77 -11.07
C THR A 59 5.99 -11.58 -11.93
N VAL A 60 5.45 -10.38 -11.65
CA VAL A 60 5.86 -9.15 -12.35
C VAL A 60 7.35 -8.89 -12.13
N TRP A 61 7.83 -8.98 -10.89
CA TRP A 61 9.26 -8.84 -10.58
C TRP A 61 10.13 -9.83 -11.36
N ALA A 62 9.73 -11.10 -11.40
CA ALA A 62 10.45 -12.15 -12.13
C ALA A 62 10.53 -11.86 -13.64
N MET A 63 9.50 -11.26 -14.25
CA MET A 63 9.50 -10.93 -15.68
C MET A 63 10.37 -9.73 -16.06
N PHE A 64 10.59 -8.80 -15.13
CA PHE A 64 11.33 -7.55 -15.39
C PHE A 64 12.78 -7.55 -14.86
N ILE A 65 13.11 -8.42 -13.90
CA ILE A 65 14.43 -8.46 -13.25
C ILE A 65 15.31 -9.61 -13.77
N LEU A 66 14.74 -10.77 -14.15
CA LEU A 66 15.49 -11.89 -14.75
C LEU A 66 15.94 -11.56 -16.18
#